data_AF-A0A7W1I108-F1
#
_entry.id   AF-A0A7W1I108-F1
#
_cell.length_a   1.000
_cell.length_b   1.000
_cell.length_c   1.000
_cell.angle_alpha   90.00
_cell.angle_beta   90.00
_cell.angle_gamma   90.00
#
_symmetry.space_group_name_H-M   'P 1'
#
loop_
_entity.id
_entity.type
_entity.pdbx_description
1 polymer ?
#
loop_
_entity_poly.entity_id
_entity_poly.type
_entity_poly.pdbx_seq_one_letter_code
_entity_poly.pdbx_strand_id
1 'polypeptide(L)'
;MVSKVYAREYEEVKSVGSINSTTRTAAQTDLARFWTANPIATWYGALRGIATSNITSVGDNARLFALASMAAADAQMTIYDSKYHFNFWRPITAIREGDSDGNRDTVGDPDWVPFLGLTGTPPYPEYSSGANCLASSILTTVELILGTGDVNFSIASSVAGLTTNPRPYVRLSDALDDIVDVRIYQGIHFRSGDDEGRRQGARVAHWAYQRFLRPLPGTR
;
A
#
# COMPACT_ATOMS: atom_id res chain seq x y z
N MET A 1 -11.73 -20.18 7.78
CA MET A 1 -11.49 -19.31 6.60
C MET A 1 -11.84 -20.07 5.31
N VAL A 2 -13.11 -20.50 5.16
CA VAL A 2 -13.51 -21.51 4.16
C VAL A 2 -13.93 -20.95 2.80
N SER A 3 -13.47 -19.73 2.46
CA SER A 3 -13.86 -19.07 1.21
C SER A 3 -12.91 -19.44 0.07
N LYS A 4 -13.47 -19.63 -1.14
CA LYS A 4 -12.67 -19.78 -2.38
C LYS A 4 -11.81 -18.56 -2.67
N VAL A 5 -12.24 -17.37 -2.25
CA VAL A 5 -11.44 -16.13 -2.37
C VAL A 5 -10.19 -16.25 -1.52
N TYR A 6 -10.34 -16.65 -0.26
CA TYR A 6 -9.22 -16.82 0.65
C TYR A 6 -8.22 -17.89 0.15
N ALA A 7 -8.70 -19.05 -0.29
CA ALA A 7 -7.82 -20.09 -0.84
C ALA A 7 -6.99 -19.60 -2.05
N ARG A 8 -7.60 -18.83 -2.95
CA ARG A 8 -6.89 -18.26 -4.10
C ARG A 8 -5.81 -17.26 -3.67
N GLU A 9 -6.14 -16.36 -2.75
CA GLU A 9 -5.19 -15.35 -2.26
C GLU A 9 -4.07 -15.98 -1.43
N TYR A 10 -4.39 -17.04 -0.68
CA TYR A 10 -3.42 -17.85 0.02
C TYR A 10 -2.41 -18.47 -0.94
N GLU A 11 -2.87 -19.16 -1.99
CA GLU A 11 -1.98 -19.79 -2.97
C GLU A 11 -1.18 -18.77 -3.78
N GLU A 12 -1.78 -17.62 -4.08
CA GLU A 12 -1.08 -16.49 -4.69
C GLU A 12 0.12 -16.07 -3.83
N VAL A 13 -0.10 -15.76 -2.55
CA VAL A 13 0.99 -15.34 -1.65
C VAL A 13 1.99 -16.47 -1.42
N LYS A 14 1.52 -17.71 -1.26
CA LYS A 14 2.38 -18.89 -1.08
C LYS A 14 3.35 -19.06 -2.24
N SER A 15 2.86 -18.89 -3.47
CA SER A 15 3.65 -18.99 -4.70
C SER A 15 4.61 -17.82 -4.89
N VAL A 16 4.09 -16.59 -5.00
CA VAL A 16 4.91 -15.43 -5.41
C VAL A 16 5.53 -14.68 -4.24
N GLY A 17 5.09 -14.92 -3.01
CA GLY A 17 5.57 -14.24 -1.80
C GLY A 17 6.69 -14.97 -1.06
N SER A 18 7.02 -16.21 -1.45
CA SER A 18 8.10 -17.00 -0.83
C SER A 18 9.49 -16.40 -1.07
N ILE A 19 10.39 -16.49 -0.10
CA ILE A 19 11.80 -16.07 -0.26
C ILE A 19 12.52 -16.82 -1.39
N ASN A 20 12.15 -18.08 -1.61
CA ASN A 20 12.68 -18.95 -2.66
C ASN A 20 11.68 -19.15 -3.80
N SER A 21 10.79 -18.18 -4.03
CA SER A 21 9.79 -18.25 -5.10
C SER A 21 10.48 -18.49 -6.46
N THR A 22 10.00 -19.51 -7.18
CA THR A 22 10.40 -19.82 -8.55
C THR A 22 9.48 -19.19 -9.60
N THR A 23 8.37 -18.58 -9.16
CA THR A 23 7.35 -17.95 -10.01
C THR A 23 7.45 -16.43 -10.01
N ARG A 24 7.95 -15.81 -8.94
CA ARG A 24 8.18 -14.36 -8.86
C ARG A 24 9.29 -13.95 -9.82
N THR A 25 8.97 -13.06 -10.75
CA THR A 25 9.90 -12.57 -11.76
C THR A 25 10.99 -11.64 -11.16
N ALA A 26 12.05 -11.39 -11.93
CA ALA A 26 13.08 -10.42 -11.55
C ALA A 26 12.51 -9.00 -11.36
N ALA A 27 11.58 -8.58 -12.23
CA ALA A 27 10.93 -7.27 -12.13
C ALA A 27 10.05 -7.15 -10.87
N GLN A 28 9.30 -8.20 -10.53
CA GLN A 28 8.52 -8.25 -9.28
C GLN A 28 9.43 -8.26 -8.05
N THR A 29 10.58 -8.93 -8.13
CA THR A 29 11.58 -8.92 -7.05
C THR A 29 12.20 -7.53 -6.87
N ASP A 30 12.53 -6.83 -7.96
CA ASP A 30 13.02 -5.44 -7.88
C ASP A 30 11.96 -4.50 -7.28
N LEU A 31 10.69 -4.64 -7.69
CA LEU A 31 9.59 -3.88 -7.12
C LEU A 31 9.37 -4.20 -5.63
N ALA A 32 9.44 -5.48 -5.24
CA ALA A 32 9.38 -5.92 -3.85
C ALA A 32 10.45 -5.27 -2.99
N ARG A 33 11.69 -5.20 -3.49
CA ARG A 33 12.81 -4.50 -2.84
C ARG A 33 12.59 -3.01 -2.80
N PHE A 34 12.13 -2.39 -3.89
CA PHE A 34 11.91 -0.96 -4.00
C PHE A 34 11.06 -0.43 -2.83
N TRP A 35 9.97 -1.13 -2.50
CA TRP A 35 9.03 -0.76 -1.44
C TRP A 35 9.39 -1.27 -0.03
N THR A 36 10.66 -1.60 0.21
CA THR A 36 11.22 -1.80 1.57
C THR A 36 11.79 -0.53 2.19
N ALA A 37 11.93 0.55 1.40
CA ALA A 37 12.31 1.87 1.90
C ALA A 37 11.29 2.42 2.90
N ASN A 38 11.70 3.42 3.68
CA ASN A 38 10.82 4.07 4.65
C ASN A 38 9.59 4.69 3.93
N PRO A 39 8.36 4.24 4.22
CA PRO A 39 7.19 4.62 3.43
C PRO A 39 6.85 6.10 3.56
N ILE A 40 7.06 6.72 4.73
CA ILE A 40 6.78 8.15 4.93
C ILE A 40 7.74 9.00 4.09
N ALA A 41 9.04 8.71 4.15
CA ALA A 41 10.03 9.43 3.36
C ALA A 41 9.78 9.27 1.85
N THR A 42 9.46 8.06 1.39
CA THR A 42 9.16 7.76 -0.01
C THR A 42 7.92 8.52 -0.50
N TRP A 43 6.79 8.44 0.20
CA TRP A 43 5.55 9.09 -0.22
C TRP A 43 5.62 10.61 -0.16
N TYR A 44 6.25 11.19 0.87
CA TYR A 44 6.42 12.64 0.92
C TYR A 44 7.46 13.15 -0.08
N GLY A 45 8.42 12.31 -0.49
CA GLY A 45 9.28 12.57 -1.64
C GLY A 45 8.48 12.71 -2.93
N ALA A 46 7.61 11.73 -3.21
CA ALA A 46 6.71 11.77 -4.37
C ALA A 46 5.76 12.98 -4.32
N LEU A 47 5.16 13.26 -3.16
CA LEU A 47 4.26 14.40 -2.95
C LEU A 47 4.94 15.74 -3.26
N ARG A 48 6.21 15.92 -2.83
CA ARG A 48 7.01 17.10 -3.20
C ARG A 48 7.27 17.20 -4.70
N GLY A 49 7.59 16.09 -5.35
CA GLY A 49 7.78 16.04 -6.80
C GLY A 49 6.52 16.46 -7.56
N ILE A 50 5.38 15.87 -7.21
CA ILE A 50 4.08 16.20 -7.80
C ILE A 50 3.73 17.68 -7.57
N ALA A 51 3.85 18.16 -6.33
CA ALA A 51 3.56 19.54 -5.96
C ALA A 51 4.39 20.54 -6.78
N THR A 52 5.71 20.31 -6.86
CA THR A 52 6.64 21.18 -7.59
C THR A 52 6.30 21.27 -9.09
N SER A 53 5.83 20.18 -9.68
CA SER A 53 5.52 20.13 -11.12
C SER A 53 4.12 20.65 -11.49
N ASN A 54 3.18 20.69 -10.54
CA ASN A 54 1.75 20.90 -10.85
C ASN A 54 1.12 22.09 -10.12
N ILE A 55 1.74 22.62 -9.07
CA ILE A 55 1.14 23.66 -8.21
C ILE A 55 2.12 24.82 -8.02
N THR A 56 1.77 25.99 -8.55
CA THR A 56 2.60 27.21 -8.48
C THR A 56 2.26 28.10 -7.28
N SER A 57 1.02 28.06 -6.81
CA SER A 57 0.55 28.83 -5.67
C SER A 57 1.06 28.25 -4.35
N VAL A 58 1.68 29.11 -3.53
CA VAL A 58 2.14 28.72 -2.18
C VAL A 58 0.96 28.28 -1.30
N GLY A 59 -0.18 28.95 -1.43
CA GLY A 59 -1.40 28.61 -0.68
C GLY A 59 -1.94 27.24 -1.03
N ASP A 60 -1.99 26.90 -2.32
CA ASP A 60 -2.49 25.60 -2.78
C ASP A 60 -1.50 24.47 -2.46
N ASN A 61 -0.20 24.76 -2.51
CA ASN A 61 0.82 23.84 -2.03
C ASN A 61 0.66 23.57 -0.53
N ALA A 62 0.56 24.61 0.30
CA ALA A 62 0.35 24.46 1.74
C ALA A 62 -0.93 23.66 2.03
N ARG A 63 -2.01 23.92 1.28
CA ARG A 63 -3.26 23.18 1.38
C ARG A 63 -3.10 21.70 1.01
N LEU A 64 -2.40 21.38 -0.07
CA LEU A 64 -2.13 20.00 -0.48
C LEU A 64 -1.41 19.24 0.63
N PHE A 65 -0.30 19.78 1.14
CA PHE A 65 0.47 19.12 2.20
C PHE A 65 -0.33 18.97 3.48
N ALA A 66 -1.07 19.99 3.89
CA ALA A 66 -1.90 19.93 5.09
C ALA A 66 -2.99 18.85 4.97
N LEU A 67 -3.76 18.85 3.87
CA LEU A 67 -4.80 17.84 3.65
C LEU A 67 -4.24 16.43 3.53
N ALA A 68 -3.15 16.24 2.78
CA ALA A 68 -2.55 14.92 2.60
C ALA A 68 -2.00 14.37 3.92
N SER A 69 -1.42 15.24 4.76
CA SER A 69 -0.91 14.85 6.07
C SER A 69 -2.03 14.50 7.05
N MET A 70 -3.10 15.30 7.08
CA MET A 70 -4.29 15.01 7.89
C MET A 70 -4.94 13.68 7.48
N ALA A 71 -5.18 13.51 6.17
CA ALA A 71 -5.76 12.29 5.63
C ALA A 71 -4.89 11.06 5.91
N ALA A 72 -3.56 11.18 5.75
CA ALA A 72 -2.62 10.10 6.07
C ALA A 72 -2.63 9.72 7.55
N ALA A 73 -2.67 10.70 8.46
CA ALA A 73 -2.74 10.43 9.90
C ALA A 73 -4.05 9.70 10.26
N ASP A 74 -5.19 10.20 9.79
CA ASP A 74 -6.50 9.57 10.04
C ASP A 74 -6.62 8.19 9.38
N ALA A 75 -6.05 8.01 8.18
CA ALA A 75 -5.98 6.74 7.49
C ALA A 75 -5.21 5.70 8.32
N GLN A 76 -4.10 6.09 8.92
CA GLN A 76 -3.35 5.23 9.83
C GLN A 76 -4.10 4.95 11.14
N MET A 77 -4.84 5.90 11.71
CA MET A 77 -5.65 5.61 12.91
C MET A 77 -6.75 4.59 12.61
N THR A 78 -7.50 4.80 11.52
CA THR A 78 -8.59 3.89 11.14
C THR A 78 -8.08 2.50 10.73
N ILE A 79 -6.90 2.40 10.09
CA ILE A 79 -6.35 1.09 9.71
C ILE A 79 -5.95 0.29 10.95
N TYR A 80 -5.38 0.93 11.97
CA TYR A 80 -5.01 0.25 13.21
C TYR A 80 -6.25 -0.20 14.01
N ASP A 81 -7.32 0.59 14.01
CA ASP A 81 -8.61 0.15 14.55
C ASP A 81 -9.11 -1.13 13.86
N SER A 82 -9.12 -1.14 12.51
CA SER A 82 -9.51 -2.33 11.73
C SER A 82 -8.60 -3.53 12.02
N LYS A 83 -7.28 -3.32 12.10
CA LYS A 83 -6.30 -4.38 12.42
C LYS A 83 -6.60 -5.08 13.73
N TYR A 84 -6.86 -4.33 14.79
CA TYR A 84 -7.12 -4.92 16.08
C TYR A 84 -8.56 -5.39 16.25
N HIS A 85 -9.51 -4.84 15.48
CA HIS A 85 -10.87 -5.36 15.42
C HIS A 85 -10.93 -6.76 14.79
N PHE A 86 -10.35 -6.93 13.61
CA PHE A 86 -10.41 -8.21 12.88
C PHE A 86 -9.32 -9.20 13.31
N ASN A 87 -8.19 -8.70 13.79
CA ASN A 87 -7.06 -9.49 14.31
C ASN A 87 -6.63 -10.64 13.37
N PHE A 88 -6.64 -10.38 12.06
CA PHE A 88 -6.37 -11.40 11.06
C PHE A 88 -4.88 -11.75 11.00
N TRP A 89 -4.57 -13.04 10.90
CA TRP A 89 -3.20 -13.54 10.87
C TRP A 89 -2.43 -13.16 9.61
N ARG A 90 -1.09 -13.13 9.71
CA ARG A 90 -0.18 -12.85 8.58
C ARG A 90 0.00 -14.10 7.70
N PRO A 91 0.36 -13.93 6.41
CA PRO A 91 0.61 -15.06 5.52
C PRO A 91 1.63 -16.06 6.05
N ILE A 92 2.69 -15.62 6.75
CA ILE A 92 3.65 -16.55 7.36
C ILE A 92 2.99 -17.53 8.34
N THR A 93 2.10 -17.06 9.20
CA THR A 93 1.38 -17.93 10.14
C THR A 93 0.33 -18.74 9.40
N ALA A 94 -0.45 -18.09 8.54
CA ALA A 94 -1.50 -18.73 7.78
C ALA A 94 -0.98 -19.89 6.94
N ILE A 95 0.15 -19.69 6.23
CA ILE A 95 0.72 -20.68 5.33
C ILE A 95 1.35 -21.84 6.09
N ARG A 96 2.04 -21.56 7.20
CA ARG A 96 2.64 -22.62 8.03
C ARG A 96 1.58 -23.48 8.71
N GLU A 97 0.50 -22.84 9.15
CA GLU A 97 -0.60 -23.48 9.89
C GLU A 97 -1.82 -23.73 8.99
N GLY A 98 -1.66 -23.80 7.67
CA GLY A 98 -2.78 -23.86 6.71
C GLY A 98 -3.75 -25.00 7.01
N ASP A 99 -3.23 -26.16 7.40
CA ASP A 99 -4.03 -27.34 7.75
C ASP A 99 -4.96 -27.13 8.97
N SER A 100 -4.78 -26.04 9.73
CA SER A 100 -5.56 -25.70 10.93
C SER A 100 -6.72 -24.71 10.69
N ASP A 101 -6.85 -24.12 9.49
CA ASP A 101 -7.79 -23.03 9.23
C ASP A 101 -9.22 -23.46 8.83
N GLY A 102 -9.42 -24.78 8.71
CA GLY A 102 -10.66 -25.45 8.32
C GLY A 102 -10.95 -25.47 6.82
N ASN A 103 -10.01 -25.05 5.97
CA ASN A 103 -10.13 -25.03 4.52
C ASN A 103 -9.20 -26.08 3.89
N ARG A 104 -9.79 -26.99 3.10
CA ARG A 104 -9.04 -28.09 2.46
C ARG A 104 -8.12 -27.63 1.33
N ASP A 105 -8.34 -26.41 0.83
CA ASP A 105 -7.63 -25.85 -0.32
C ASP A 105 -6.42 -24.99 0.10
N THR A 106 -6.12 -24.89 1.40
CA THR A 106 -5.01 -24.11 1.98
C THR A 106 -4.00 -25.01 2.67
N VAL A 107 -3.40 -25.92 1.88
CA VAL A 107 -2.43 -26.89 2.39
C VAL A 107 -1.28 -26.18 3.10
N GLY A 108 -0.95 -26.62 4.31
CA GLY A 108 0.14 -26.06 5.11
C GLY A 108 1.52 -26.24 4.46
N ASP A 109 2.45 -25.34 4.77
CA ASP A 109 3.88 -25.47 4.48
C ASP A 109 4.68 -24.93 5.68
N PRO A 110 5.09 -25.81 6.62
CA PRO A 110 5.74 -25.39 7.88
C PRO A 110 7.09 -24.69 7.67
N ASP A 111 7.74 -24.92 6.52
CA ASP A 111 9.04 -24.34 6.18
C ASP A 111 8.91 -23.07 5.34
N TRP A 112 7.69 -22.64 5.00
CA TRP A 112 7.47 -21.42 4.20
C TRP A 112 8.04 -20.18 4.88
N VAL A 113 8.74 -19.35 4.11
CA VAL A 113 9.34 -18.08 4.56
C VAL A 113 8.96 -16.98 3.58
N PRO A 114 8.42 -15.84 4.04
CA PRO A 114 8.10 -14.72 3.16
C PRO A 114 9.37 -14.09 2.59
N PHE A 115 9.25 -13.35 1.48
CA PHE A 115 10.37 -12.68 0.83
C PHE A 115 11.17 -11.76 1.76
N LEU A 116 10.48 -11.09 2.70
CA LEU A 116 11.13 -10.24 3.69
C LEU A 116 11.83 -11.02 4.84
N GLY A 117 11.80 -12.35 4.81
CA GLY A 117 12.37 -13.21 5.85
C GLY A 117 11.53 -13.29 7.12
N LEU A 118 12.01 -14.08 8.09
CA LEU A 118 11.28 -14.36 9.34
C LEU A 118 11.10 -13.12 10.24
N THR A 119 11.98 -12.13 10.10
CA THR A 119 11.95 -10.90 10.91
C THR A 119 11.40 -9.69 10.15
N GLY A 120 11.11 -9.84 8.86
CA GLY A 120 10.61 -8.74 8.03
C GLY A 120 9.09 -8.59 8.02
N THR A 121 8.35 -9.58 8.54
CA THR A 121 6.89 -9.46 8.70
C THR A 121 6.59 -8.46 9.82
N PRO A 122 5.82 -7.39 9.57
CA PRO A 122 5.53 -6.41 10.61
C PRO A 122 4.75 -7.00 11.79
N PRO A 123 5.06 -6.63 13.06
CA PRO A 123 4.53 -7.27 14.26
C PRO A 123 3.14 -6.73 14.65
N TYR A 124 2.19 -6.77 13.72
CA TYR A 124 0.79 -6.38 13.92
C TYR A 124 -0.12 -7.10 12.90
N PRO A 125 -1.44 -7.19 13.17
CA PRO A 125 -2.38 -7.95 12.34
C PRO A 125 -2.37 -7.58 10.85
N GLU A 126 -2.76 -8.52 10.01
CA GLU A 126 -2.73 -8.43 8.55
C GLU A 126 -3.80 -7.46 8.05
N TYR A 127 -5.07 -7.72 8.36
CA TYR A 127 -6.18 -7.04 7.71
C TYR A 127 -6.55 -5.71 8.38
N SER A 128 -6.66 -4.59 7.67
CA SER A 128 -6.32 -4.34 6.27
C SER A 128 -4.95 -3.67 6.14
N SER A 129 -4.45 -3.51 4.91
CA SER A 129 -3.08 -3.10 4.63
C SER A 129 -2.80 -1.62 4.91
N GLY A 130 -1.89 -1.35 5.86
CA GLY A 130 -1.49 0.01 6.22
C GLY A 130 -0.69 0.72 5.12
N ALA A 131 0.11 -0.01 4.35
CA ALA A 131 0.87 0.58 3.24
C ALA A 131 -0.08 1.11 2.16
N ASN A 132 -1.09 0.31 1.79
CA ASN A 132 -2.11 0.71 0.83
C ASN A 132 -2.99 1.85 1.36
N CYS A 133 -3.35 1.83 2.65
CA CYS A 133 -4.12 2.90 3.27
C CYS A 133 -3.38 4.25 3.25
N LEU A 134 -2.12 4.25 3.65
CA LEU A 134 -1.24 5.42 3.58
C LEU A 134 -1.10 5.94 2.15
N ALA A 135 -0.69 5.08 1.22
CA ALA A 135 -0.47 5.44 -0.17
C ALA A 135 -1.73 6.04 -0.80
N SER A 136 -2.88 5.36 -0.63
CA SER A 136 -4.14 5.82 -1.21
C SER A 136 -4.62 7.11 -0.58
N SER A 137 -4.46 7.32 0.73
CA SER A 137 -4.86 8.58 1.36
C SER A 137 -4.12 9.79 0.78
N ILE A 138 -2.82 9.63 0.49
CA ILE A 138 -1.97 10.69 -0.07
C ILE A 138 -2.33 10.92 -1.55
N LEU A 139 -2.34 9.86 -2.37
CA LEU A 139 -2.56 10.03 -3.81
C LEU A 139 -4.01 10.39 -4.16
N THR A 140 -5.01 9.91 -3.42
CA THR A 140 -6.39 10.39 -3.57
C THR A 140 -6.51 11.87 -3.17
N THR A 141 -5.76 12.34 -2.17
CA THR A 141 -5.72 13.78 -1.85
C THR A 141 -5.13 14.58 -3.01
N VAL A 142 -4.05 14.10 -3.63
CA VAL A 142 -3.46 14.72 -4.83
C VAL A 142 -4.49 14.79 -5.95
N GLU A 143 -5.17 13.68 -6.26
CA GLU A 143 -6.19 13.61 -7.29
C GLU A 143 -7.31 14.63 -7.05
N LEU A 144 -7.80 14.75 -5.81
CA LEU A 144 -8.85 15.70 -5.43
C LEU A 144 -8.41 17.16 -5.52
N ILE A 145 -7.12 17.44 -5.32
CA ILE A 145 -6.57 18.80 -5.45
C ILE A 145 -6.34 19.16 -6.91
N LEU A 146 -5.79 18.25 -7.71
CA LEU A 146 -5.50 18.50 -9.13
C LEU A 146 -6.71 18.31 -10.04
N GLY A 147 -7.76 17.63 -9.56
CA GLY A 147 -8.95 17.30 -10.35
C GLY A 147 -8.71 16.20 -11.40
N THR A 148 -7.57 15.52 -11.36
CA THR A 148 -7.19 14.45 -12.29
C THR A 148 -6.24 13.45 -11.64
N GLY A 149 -6.37 12.18 -12.04
CA GLY A 149 -5.44 11.11 -11.71
C GLY A 149 -4.31 10.92 -12.75
N ASP A 150 -4.42 11.57 -13.92
CA ASP A 150 -3.42 11.51 -15.00
C ASP A 150 -2.28 12.50 -14.71
N VAL A 151 -1.39 12.11 -13.81
CA VAL A 151 -0.27 12.92 -13.32
C VAL A 151 1.03 12.20 -13.65
N ASN A 152 1.94 12.87 -14.36
CA ASN A 152 3.30 12.39 -14.55
C ASN A 152 4.14 12.68 -13.30
N PHE A 153 4.73 11.64 -12.72
CA PHE A 153 5.61 11.78 -11.55
C PHE A 153 6.54 10.59 -11.43
N SER A 154 7.53 10.71 -10.55
CA SER A 154 8.41 9.60 -10.23
C SER A 154 8.55 9.44 -8.71
N ILE A 155 8.70 8.19 -8.28
CA ILE A 155 8.96 7.83 -6.88
C ILE A 155 10.39 7.33 -6.78
N ALA A 156 11.15 7.84 -5.80
CA ALA A 156 12.51 7.36 -5.53
C ALA A 156 12.52 6.47 -4.28
N SER A 157 13.36 5.44 -4.31
CA SER A 157 13.64 4.57 -3.16
C SER A 157 15.10 4.72 -2.72
N SER A 158 15.34 4.65 -1.41
CA SER A 158 16.70 4.67 -0.84
C SER A 158 17.38 3.30 -0.85
N VAL A 159 16.71 2.26 -1.35
CA VAL A 159 17.25 0.89 -1.38
C VAL A 159 18.35 0.79 -2.44
N ALA A 160 19.50 0.24 -2.05
CA ALA A 160 20.64 0.09 -2.94
C ALA A 160 20.45 -1.07 -3.94
N GLY A 161 21.05 -0.93 -5.12
CA GLY A 161 21.08 -1.99 -6.14
C GLY A 161 19.71 -2.32 -6.75
N LEU A 162 18.84 -1.31 -6.87
CA LEU A 162 17.59 -1.40 -7.64
C LEU A 162 17.87 -1.22 -9.12
N THR A 163 17.17 -1.96 -9.97
CA THR A 163 17.28 -1.81 -11.44
C THR A 163 16.45 -0.64 -11.96
N THR A 164 15.33 -0.33 -11.31
CA THR A 164 14.47 0.81 -11.69
C THR A 164 14.32 1.76 -10.50
N ASN A 165 15.06 2.86 -10.52
CA ASN A 165 15.00 3.93 -9.51
C ASN A 165 15.56 5.25 -10.09
N PRO A 166 14.81 6.36 -10.10
CA PRO A 166 13.41 6.47 -9.66
C PRO A 166 12.44 5.73 -10.59
N ARG A 167 11.29 5.30 -10.05
CA ARG A 167 10.21 4.66 -10.82
C ARG A 167 9.26 5.72 -11.39
N PRO A 168 9.08 5.81 -12.72
CA PRO A 168 8.16 6.74 -13.33
C PRO A 168 6.73 6.18 -13.36
N TYR A 169 5.74 7.07 -13.23
CA TYR A 169 4.32 6.79 -13.34
C TYR A 169 3.65 7.90 -14.14
N VAL A 170 2.61 7.53 -14.89
CA VAL A 170 1.79 8.46 -15.70
C VAL A 170 0.40 8.67 -15.13
N ARG A 171 -0.04 7.78 -14.23
CA ARG A 171 -1.27 7.90 -13.45
C ARG A 171 -1.00 7.61 -11.99
N LEU A 172 -1.69 8.32 -11.10
CA LEU A 172 -1.63 8.07 -9.66
C LEU A 172 -2.05 6.65 -9.29
N SER A 173 -3.04 6.11 -10.03
CA SER A 173 -3.52 4.74 -9.84
C SER A 173 -2.46 3.67 -10.10
N ASP A 174 -1.54 3.90 -11.03
CA ASP A 174 -0.50 2.92 -11.39
C ASP A 174 0.43 2.68 -10.19
N ALA A 175 0.78 3.74 -9.44
CA ALA A 175 1.55 3.60 -8.22
C ALA A 175 0.78 2.88 -7.11
N LEU A 176 -0.55 3.05 -7.04
CA LEU A 176 -1.38 2.32 -6.06
C LEU A 176 -1.53 0.84 -6.43
N ASP A 177 -1.62 0.51 -7.72
CA ASP A 177 -1.63 -0.86 -8.21
C ASP A 177 -0.32 -1.57 -7.82
N ASP A 178 0.82 -0.89 -7.98
CA ASP A 178 2.13 -1.38 -7.54
C ASP A 178 2.15 -1.68 -6.02
N ILE A 179 1.52 -0.86 -5.18
CA ILE A 179 1.48 -1.15 -3.73
C ILE A 179 0.62 -2.37 -3.41
N VAL A 180 -0.52 -2.54 -4.07
CA VAL A 180 -1.35 -3.74 -3.86
C VAL A 180 -0.56 -4.99 -4.20
N ASP A 181 0.10 -5.00 -5.35
CA ASP A 181 0.92 -6.12 -5.82
C ASP A 181 2.15 -6.38 -4.92
N VAL A 182 2.85 -5.32 -4.50
CA VAL A 182 4.13 -5.49 -3.84
C VAL A 182 4.02 -6.16 -2.48
N ARG A 183 2.90 -6.01 -1.77
CA ARG A 183 2.74 -6.66 -0.46
C ARG A 183 2.57 -8.18 -0.59
N ILE A 184 2.02 -8.64 -1.72
CA ILE A 184 1.96 -10.04 -2.11
C ILE A 184 3.36 -10.55 -2.46
N TYR A 185 4.10 -9.81 -3.29
CA TYR A 185 5.49 -10.17 -3.65
C TYR A 185 6.42 -10.22 -2.43
N GLN A 186 6.14 -9.38 -1.42
CA GLN A 186 6.83 -9.36 -0.14
C GLN A 186 6.41 -10.50 0.80
N GLY A 187 5.30 -11.20 0.52
CA GLY A 187 4.81 -12.32 1.30
C GLY A 187 4.13 -11.94 2.63
N ILE A 188 3.58 -10.72 2.74
CA ILE A 188 3.16 -10.18 4.05
C ILE A 188 1.68 -9.78 4.14
N HIS A 189 0.95 -9.77 3.04
CA HIS A 189 -0.49 -9.48 2.98
C HIS A 189 -1.21 -10.41 2.02
N PHE A 190 -2.53 -10.50 2.17
CA PHE A 190 -3.44 -11.09 1.18
C PHE A 190 -4.10 -10.01 0.33
N ARG A 191 -4.46 -10.34 -0.91
CA ARG A 191 -4.99 -9.40 -1.91
C ARG A 191 -6.18 -8.59 -1.38
N SER A 192 -7.14 -9.25 -0.73
CA SER A 192 -8.31 -8.58 -0.16
C SER A 192 -7.95 -7.57 0.93
N GLY A 193 -6.93 -7.85 1.73
CA GLY A 193 -6.44 -6.94 2.77
C GLY A 193 -5.76 -5.70 2.17
N ASP A 194 -5.06 -5.86 1.06
CA ASP A 194 -4.45 -4.77 0.30
C ASP A 194 -5.47 -3.88 -0.39
N ASP A 195 -6.41 -4.49 -1.12
CA ASP A 195 -7.48 -3.77 -1.79
C ASP A 195 -8.35 -2.99 -0.81
N GLU A 196 -8.69 -3.57 0.34
CA GLU A 196 -9.48 -2.84 1.33
C GLU A 196 -8.68 -1.71 1.99
N GLY A 197 -7.40 -1.92 2.26
CA GLY A 197 -6.51 -0.86 2.75
C GLY A 197 -6.53 0.34 1.81
N ARG A 198 -6.42 0.10 0.49
CA ARG A 198 -6.52 1.15 -0.53
C ARG A 198 -7.88 1.86 -0.49
N ARG A 199 -8.99 1.11 -0.51
CA ARG A 199 -10.34 1.69 -0.44
C ARG A 199 -10.53 2.53 0.82
N GLN A 200 -10.05 2.06 1.97
CA GLN A 200 -10.12 2.77 3.24
C GLN A 200 -9.36 4.09 3.20
N GLY A 201 -8.12 4.10 2.68
CA GLY A 201 -7.34 5.33 2.53
C GLY A 201 -8.02 6.36 1.62
N ALA A 202 -8.57 5.93 0.49
CA ALA A 202 -9.33 6.80 -0.41
C ALA A 202 -10.58 7.40 0.27
N ARG A 203 -11.34 6.60 1.03
CA ARG A 203 -12.51 7.10 1.79
C ARG A 203 -12.14 8.18 2.80
N VAL A 204 -11.03 7.99 3.52
CA VAL A 204 -10.53 8.99 4.48
C VAL A 204 -10.13 10.29 3.77
N ALA A 205 -9.41 10.19 2.64
CA ALA A 205 -9.03 11.37 1.85
C ALA A 205 -10.26 12.16 1.36
N HIS A 206 -11.26 11.48 0.80
CA HIS A 206 -12.53 12.13 0.42
C HIS A 206 -13.22 12.80 1.61
N TRP A 207 -13.29 12.11 2.75
CA TRP A 207 -13.92 12.64 3.95
C TRP A 207 -13.25 13.91 4.45
N ALA A 208 -11.91 13.92 4.50
CA ALA A 208 -11.10 15.06 4.91
C ALA A 208 -11.24 16.23 3.94
N TYR A 209 -11.07 15.99 2.63
CA TYR A 209 -11.17 17.02 1.58
C TYR A 209 -12.52 17.73 1.55
N GLN A 210 -13.62 17.01 1.77
CA GLN A 210 -14.97 17.57 1.74
C GLN A 210 -15.29 18.45 2.96
N ARG A 211 -14.55 18.31 4.06
CA ARG A 211 -14.91 18.91 5.37
C ARG A 211 -13.91 19.95 5.85
N PHE A 212 -12.63 19.77 5.57
CA PHE A 212 -11.56 20.61 6.10
C PHE A 212 -10.85 21.36 4.99
N LEU A 213 -10.29 22.51 5.35
CA LEU A 213 -9.46 23.34 4.45
C LEU A 213 -10.15 23.57 3.10
N ARG A 214 -11.44 23.90 3.10
CA ARG A 214 -12.20 24.15 1.87
C ARG A 214 -11.81 25.50 1.27
N PRO A 215 -11.87 25.67 -0.07
CA PRO A 215 -11.73 26.98 -0.68
C PRO A 215 -12.72 27.98 -0.08
N LEU A 216 -12.33 29.25 -0.03
CA LEU A 216 -13.26 30.30 0.34
C LEU A 216 -14.34 30.44 -0.75
N PRO A 217 -15.57 30.80 -0.38
CA PRO A 217 -16.61 31.07 -1.38
C PRO A 217 -16.10 32.09 -2.42
N GLY A 218 -16.13 31.73 -3.71
CA GLY A 218 -15.75 32.61 -4.81
C GLY A 218 -14.28 32.56 -5.25
N THR A 219 -13.42 31.78 -4.58
CA THR A 219 -12.07 31.48 -5.06
C THR A 219 -12.02 30.05 -5.60
N ARG A 220 -11.59 29.88 -6.86
CA ARG A 220 -11.20 28.57 -7.40
C ARG A 220 -9.76 28.28 -7.00
#